data_AF-A0A1I3U0J9-F1
#
_entry.id   AF-A0A1I3U0J9-F1
#
_cell.length_a   1.000
_cell.length_b   1.000
_cell.length_c   1.000
_cell.angle_alpha   90.00
_cell.angle_beta   90.00
_cell.angle_gamma   90.00
#
_symmetry.space_group_name_H-M   'P 1'
#
loop_
_entity.id
_entity.type
_entity.pdbx_description
1 polymer ?
#
loop_
_entity_poly.entity_id
_entity_poly.type
_entity_poly.pdbx_seq_one_letter_code
_entity_poly.pdbx_strand_id
1 'polypeptide(L)'
;MYRKLFATVVTLSASMISVSVNAANIGWTDWTKTSQKTASGTMAFGSQNVGVDFSSSSDAYFIESGATDNWWGNAYTNGTVSNLPSSHEIIGLGLGGTVEIKFSQTVLNPYIALVSWNANNVDFGDTKIKFDSTGVGKYGSGSPNLYPDGTGFTTPNSKYGELHGVIILEGLFDSFSFTHTSEGWHGFTVGAAGIAPVSEVPIPAAAFMFAPALLGFMGLRRKAKPAV
;
A
#
# COMPACT_ATOMS: atom_id res chain seq x y z
N MET A 1 -33.48 6.09 -66.35
CA MET A 1 -32.08 6.20 -65.89
C MET A 1 -32.07 6.68 -64.44
N TYR A 2 -32.12 5.77 -63.46
CA TYR A 2 -31.93 6.08 -62.03
C TYR A 2 -31.34 4.83 -61.35
N ARG A 3 -30.05 4.86 -61.01
CA ARG A 3 -29.38 3.83 -60.19
C ARG A 3 -29.53 4.23 -58.73
N LYS A 4 -30.21 3.43 -57.92
CA LYS A 4 -30.22 3.60 -56.45
C LYS A 4 -28.99 2.89 -55.87
N LEU A 5 -28.07 3.66 -55.32
CA LEU A 5 -26.97 3.17 -54.48
C LEU A 5 -27.58 2.65 -53.17
N PHE A 6 -27.34 1.39 -52.82
CA PHE A 6 -27.54 0.89 -51.47
C PHE A 6 -26.27 1.16 -50.67
N ALA A 7 -26.37 2.02 -49.66
CA ALA A 7 -25.31 2.26 -48.69
C ALA A 7 -25.36 1.20 -47.61
N THR A 8 -24.32 0.38 -47.50
CA THR A 8 -24.13 -0.57 -46.41
C THR A 8 -23.63 0.19 -45.18
N VAL A 9 -24.45 0.27 -44.14
CA VAL A 9 -24.05 0.77 -42.82
C VAL A 9 -23.34 -0.36 -42.08
N VAL A 10 -22.04 -0.21 -41.83
CA VAL A 10 -21.27 -1.09 -40.96
C VAL A 10 -21.38 -0.54 -39.54
N THR A 11 -22.10 -1.24 -38.66
CA THR A 11 -22.18 -0.90 -37.24
C THR A 11 -20.96 -1.48 -36.53
N LEU A 12 -20.07 -0.61 -36.03
CA LEU A 12 -18.92 -1.00 -35.22
C LEU A 12 -19.39 -1.17 -33.77
N SER A 13 -19.56 -2.42 -33.31
CA SER A 13 -19.86 -2.72 -31.91
C SER A 13 -18.59 -2.59 -31.07
N ALA A 14 -18.49 -1.54 -30.26
CA ALA A 14 -17.42 -1.38 -29.28
C ALA A 14 -17.67 -2.33 -28.09
N SER A 15 -16.94 -3.45 -28.03
CA SER A 15 -16.87 -4.30 -26.85
C SER A 15 -16.11 -3.58 -25.75
N MET A 16 -16.82 -3.10 -24.73
CA MET A 16 -16.21 -2.55 -23.53
C MET A 16 -15.60 -3.68 -22.71
N ILE A 17 -14.26 -3.69 -22.59
CA ILE A 17 -13.55 -4.59 -21.69
C ILE A 17 -13.78 -4.03 -20.28
N SER A 18 -14.65 -4.70 -19.51
CA SER A 18 -14.81 -4.42 -18.09
C SER A 18 -13.53 -4.81 -17.37
N VAL A 19 -12.75 -3.83 -16.89
CA VAL A 19 -11.64 -4.09 -15.97
C VAL A 19 -12.26 -4.49 -14.65
N SER A 20 -12.09 -5.74 -14.22
CA SER A 20 -12.45 -6.16 -12.88
C SER A 20 -11.54 -5.44 -11.89
N VAL A 21 -12.08 -4.50 -11.11
CA VAL A 21 -11.42 -4.02 -9.89
C VAL A 21 -11.33 -5.22 -8.96
N ASN A 22 -10.12 -5.72 -8.75
CA ASN A 22 -9.87 -6.74 -7.74
C ASN A 22 -9.68 -6.02 -6.39
N ALA A 23 -10.35 -6.50 -5.35
CA ALA A 23 -10.19 -5.97 -4.01
C ALA A 23 -8.78 -6.33 -3.50
N ALA A 24 -8.05 -5.35 -2.97
CA ALA A 24 -6.69 -5.53 -2.48
C ALA A 24 -6.72 -6.23 -1.12
N ASN A 25 -5.97 -7.33 -0.98
CA ASN A 25 -5.71 -7.93 0.32
C ASN A 25 -4.42 -7.31 0.87
N ILE A 26 -4.52 -6.61 1.99
CA ILE A 26 -3.45 -5.82 2.57
C ILE A 26 -2.71 -6.64 3.60
N GLY A 27 -1.38 -6.72 3.47
CA GLY A 27 -0.51 -7.22 4.51
C GLY A 27 -0.40 -6.16 5.59
N TRP A 28 -1.27 -6.21 6.60
CA TRP A 28 -1.23 -5.30 7.75
C TRP A 28 -0.07 -5.65 8.68
N THR A 29 0.48 -4.63 9.34
CA THR A 29 1.64 -4.80 10.22
C THR A 29 1.23 -5.47 11.53
N ASP A 30 1.98 -6.52 11.89
CA ASP A 30 1.97 -7.18 13.19
C ASP A 30 3.08 -6.58 14.08
N TRP A 31 2.71 -5.63 14.96
CA TRP A 31 3.55 -4.87 15.87
C TRP A 31 3.94 -5.69 17.10
N THR A 32 5.23 -5.99 17.26
CA THR A 32 5.71 -6.91 18.31
C THR A 32 6.59 -6.26 19.36
N LYS A 33 7.29 -5.17 19.03
CA LYS A 33 8.16 -4.44 19.95
C LYS A 33 7.69 -3.02 20.06
N THR A 34 7.49 -2.54 21.28
CA THR A 34 6.92 -1.20 21.51
C THR A 34 7.69 -0.44 22.58
N SER A 35 7.83 0.86 22.35
CA SER A 35 8.25 1.88 23.30
C SER A 35 7.37 3.12 23.09
N GLN A 36 7.48 4.14 23.93
CA GLN A 36 6.68 5.36 23.75
C GLN A 36 6.93 6.08 22.43
N LYS A 37 8.12 5.96 21.82
CA LYS A 37 8.46 6.69 20.58
C LYS A 37 8.77 5.81 19.39
N THR A 38 8.85 4.49 19.60
CA THR A 38 9.24 3.56 18.54
C THR A 38 8.43 2.27 18.65
N ALA A 39 8.20 1.64 17.52
CA ALA A 39 7.67 0.29 17.46
C ALA A 39 8.25 -0.44 16.25
N SER A 40 8.34 -1.75 16.34
CA SER A 40 8.74 -2.59 15.20
C SER A 40 7.77 -3.74 15.04
N GLY A 41 7.50 -4.09 13.80
CA GLY A 41 6.57 -5.14 13.42
C GLY A 41 6.91 -5.80 12.09
N THR A 42 6.05 -6.69 11.64
CA THR A 42 6.22 -7.41 10.38
C THR A 42 4.92 -7.47 9.57
N MET A 43 5.02 -7.28 8.26
CA MET A 43 3.94 -7.61 7.31
C MET A 43 4.28 -8.93 6.62
N ALA A 44 3.30 -9.83 6.51
CA ALA A 44 3.47 -11.11 5.84
C ALA A 44 2.87 -11.11 4.42
N PHE A 45 3.66 -11.58 3.44
CA PHE A 45 3.27 -11.76 2.05
C PHE A 45 3.64 -13.18 1.59
N GLY A 46 2.77 -14.15 1.90
CA GLY A 46 3.07 -15.56 1.68
C GLY A 46 4.21 -16.04 2.58
N SER A 47 5.33 -16.46 2.00
CA SER A 47 6.54 -16.86 2.75
C SER A 47 7.51 -15.71 3.03
N GLN A 48 7.26 -14.53 2.46
CA GLN A 48 8.13 -13.35 2.60
C GLN A 48 7.58 -12.45 3.70
N ASN A 49 8.48 -11.88 4.50
CA ASN A 49 8.13 -10.89 5.52
C ASN A 49 8.84 -9.57 5.23
N VAL A 50 8.12 -8.46 5.46
CA VAL A 50 8.67 -7.10 5.43
C VAL A 50 8.72 -6.60 6.87
N GLY A 51 9.90 -6.21 7.35
CA GLY A 51 10.04 -5.51 8.62
C GLY A 51 9.52 -4.08 8.50
N VAL A 52 8.84 -3.61 9.55
CA VAL A 52 8.26 -2.27 9.63
C VAL A 52 8.75 -1.61 10.91
N ASP A 53 9.32 -0.42 10.78
CA ASP A 53 9.72 0.40 11.92
C ASP A 53 8.91 1.68 11.95
N PHE A 54 8.33 1.96 13.11
CA PHE A 54 7.67 3.22 13.46
C PHE A 54 8.60 4.04 14.36
N SER A 55 8.62 5.35 14.12
CA SER A 55 9.11 6.32 15.08
C SER A 55 8.27 7.60 15.11
N SER A 56 8.26 8.29 16.25
CA SER A 56 7.62 9.59 16.41
C SER A 56 8.52 10.59 17.14
N SER A 57 8.41 11.87 16.78
CA SER A 57 9.07 12.97 17.50
C SER A 57 8.51 13.17 18.91
N SER A 58 7.24 12.82 19.12
CA SER A 58 6.49 12.95 20.38
C SER A 58 6.17 11.57 20.95
N ASP A 59 5.88 11.48 22.25
CA ASP A 59 5.45 10.22 22.84
C ASP A 59 4.09 9.82 22.25
N ALA A 60 3.99 8.56 21.81
CA ALA A 60 2.74 7.90 21.53
C ALA A 60 1.90 7.83 22.82
N TYR A 61 0.59 8.01 22.66
CA TYR A 61 -0.37 7.90 23.76
C TYR A 61 -0.45 6.45 24.27
N PHE A 62 -0.46 5.48 23.36
CA PHE A 62 -0.26 4.06 23.63
C PHE A 62 0.25 3.36 22.37
N ILE A 63 0.82 2.16 22.53
CA ILE A 63 1.01 1.22 21.44
C ILE A 63 0.55 -0.14 21.93
N GLU A 64 -0.45 -0.70 21.28
CA GLU A 64 -1.10 -1.94 21.70
C GLU A 64 -0.73 -3.10 20.78
N SER A 65 -0.22 -4.18 21.38
CA SER A 65 -0.09 -5.50 20.77
C SER A 65 -1.15 -6.46 21.35
N GLY A 66 -2.30 -6.60 20.67
CA GLY A 66 -3.27 -7.68 20.92
C GLY A 66 -4.30 -7.50 22.04
N ALA A 67 -4.74 -6.28 22.38
CA ALA A 67 -5.65 -6.04 23.52
C ALA A 67 -7.10 -5.71 23.13
N THR A 68 -7.31 -4.72 22.26
CA THR A 68 -8.66 -4.21 21.94
C THR A 68 -8.84 -3.99 20.44
N ASP A 69 -9.85 -4.63 19.86
CA ASP A 69 -10.19 -4.36 18.46
C ASP A 69 -10.76 -2.93 18.31
N ASN A 70 -10.00 -2.10 17.60
CA ASN A 70 -10.37 -0.74 17.21
C ASN A 70 -10.79 -0.67 15.72
N TRP A 71 -10.63 -1.76 14.98
CA TRP A 71 -10.89 -1.88 13.54
C TRP A 71 -12.32 -2.36 13.27
N TRP A 72 -13.28 -1.65 13.87
CA TRP A 72 -14.69 -1.97 13.77
C TRP A 72 -15.41 -1.09 12.76
N GLY A 73 -16.46 -1.62 12.14
CA GLY A 73 -17.34 -0.89 11.22
C GLY A 73 -16.94 -1.07 9.75
N ASN A 74 -17.58 -0.30 8.87
CA ASN A 74 -17.40 -0.45 7.43
C ASN A 74 -16.27 0.43 6.85
N ALA A 75 -15.71 1.35 7.63
CA ALA A 75 -14.73 2.33 7.18
C ALA A 75 -13.45 1.72 6.57
N TYR A 76 -13.15 0.46 6.87
CA TYR A 76 -11.88 -0.18 6.51
C TYR A 76 -11.98 -1.11 5.30
N THR A 77 -13.19 -1.45 4.85
CA THR A 77 -13.42 -2.45 3.78
C THR A 77 -14.53 -2.05 2.81
N ASN A 78 -15.02 -0.81 2.87
CA ASN A 78 -15.99 -0.26 1.91
C ASN A 78 -15.34 0.48 0.73
N GLY A 79 -14.01 0.36 0.57
CA GLY A 79 -13.24 0.84 -0.57
C GLY A 79 -12.74 -0.32 -1.44
N THR A 80 -11.48 -0.27 -1.86
CA THR A 80 -10.81 -1.36 -2.57
C THR A 80 -10.14 -2.36 -1.64
N VAL A 81 -9.90 -2.02 -0.38
CA VAL A 81 -9.36 -2.93 0.64
C VAL A 81 -10.38 -4.03 1.00
N SER A 82 -9.93 -5.28 1.02
CA SER A 82 -10.76 -6.46 1.26
C SER A 82 -10.74 -7.02 2.68
N ASN A 83 -9.79 -6.60 3.51
CA ASN A 83 -9.54 -7.17 4.83
C ASN A 83 -9.24 -6.10 5.89
N LEU A 84 -9.73 -6.32 7.11
CA LEU A 84 -9.42 -5.50 8.28
C LEU A 84 -7.96 -5.68 8.72
N PRO A 85 -7.37 -4.72 9.44
CA PRO A 85 -6.12 -4.90 10.16
C PRO A 85 -6.15 -6.12 11.09
N SER A 86 -5.40 -7.15 10.71
CA SER A 86 -5.59 -8.53 11.18
C SER A 86 -5.06 -8.82 12.58
N SER A 87 -4.09 -8.05 13.07
CA SER A 87 -3.51 -8.26 14.40
C SER A 87 -4.30 -7.55 15.51
N HIS A 88 -5.26 -6.69 15.15
CA HIS A 88 -5.98 -5.80 16.07
C HIS A 88 -5.08 -4.80 16.81
N GLU A 89 -3.89 -4.57 16.27
CA GLU A 89 -2.87 -3.73 16.88
C GLU A 89 -2.93 -2.33 16.32
N ILE A 90 -2.48 -1.38 17.14
CA ILE A 90 -2.65 0.03 16.84
C ILE A 90 -1.58 0.86 17.54
N ILE A 91 -1.13 1.89 16.83
CA ILE A 91 -0.33 2.97 17.41
C ILE A 91 -1.30 4.10 17.71
N GLY A 92 -1.47 4.40 19.00
CA GLY A 92 -2.25 5.53 19.49
C GLY A 92 -1.35 6.75 19.67
N LEU A 93 -1.65 7.84 18.98
CA LEU A 93 -1.03 9.14 19.09
C LEU A 93 -1.90 10.08 19.93
N GLY A 94 -1.37 11.23 20.35
CA GLY A 94 -2.14 12.25 21.08
C GLY A 94 -1.42 13.59 21.20
N LEU A 95 -0.10 13.57 21.33
CA LEU A 95 0.72 14.77 21.19
C LEU A 95 1.13 14.94 19.73
N GLY A 96 0.84 16.10 19.14
CA GLY A 96 1.24 16.44 17.78
C GLY A 96 2.75 16.30 17.58
N GLY A 97 3.13 15.95 16.36
CA GLY A 97 4.51 15.63 16.02
C GLY A 97 4.64 15.08 14.61
N THR A 98 5.81 14.54 14.33
CA THR A 98 6.13 13.87 13.07
C THR A 98 6.23 12.38 13.31
N VAL A 99 5.49 11.61 12.52
CA VAL A 99 5.58 10.15 12.43
C VAL A 99 6.45 9.79 11.23
N GLU A 100 7.31 8.79 11.38
CA GLU A 100 8.07 8.17 10.30
C GLU A 100 7.85 6.65 10.32
N ILE A 101 7.58 6.09 9.14
CA ILE A 101 7.45 4.66 8.89
C ILE A 101 8.54 4.24 7.91
N LYS A 102 9.29 3.19 8.26
CA LYS A 102 10.33 2.59 7.40
C LYS A 102 10.03 1.13 7.14
N PHE A 103 10.33 0.69 5.93
CA PHE A 103 10.22 -0.69 5.52
C PHE A 103 11.61 -1.29 5.32
N SER A 104 11.78 -2.55 5.68
CA SER A 104 13.05 -3.27 5.46
C SER A 104 13.38 -3.53 3.99
N GLN A 105 12.41 -3.27 3.10
CA GLN A 105 12.48 -3.39 1.65
C GLN A 105 11.37 -2.57 1.02
N THR A 106 11.54 -2.16 -0.23
CA THR A 106 10.53 -1.37 -0.95
C THR A 106 9.19 -2.10 -1.04
N VAL A 107 8.11 -1.42 -0.66
CA VAL A 107 6.74 -1.94 -0.73
C VAL A 107 5.94 -1.24 -1.82
N LEU A 108 4.93 -1.94 -2.34
CA LEU A 108 3.97 -1.42 -3.31
C LEU A 108 2.73 -0.91 -2.59
N ASN A 109 2.39 0.35 -2.83
CA ASN A 109 1.22 1.05 -2.33
C ASN A 109 1.02 0.86 -0.81
N PRO A 110 1.71 1.62 0.06
CA PRO A 110 1.39 1.64 1.48
C PRO A 110 -0.06 2.05 1.74
N TYR A 111 -0.69 1.41 2.72
CA TYR A 111 -2.02 1.70 3.23
C TYR A 111 -1.92 2.13 4.70
N ILE A 112 -2.74 3.10 5.09
CA ILE A 112 -2.79 3.63 6.46
C ILE A 112 -4.25 3.57 6.91
N ALA A 113 -4.56 2.69 7.86
CA ALA A 113 -5.88 2.63 8.46
C ALA A 113 -5.96 3.60 9.64
N LEU A 114 -7.02 4.40 9.70
CA LEU A 114 -7.22 5.49 10.65
C LEU A 114 -8.36 5.19 11.64
N VAL A 115 -8.16 5.53 12.92
CA VAL A 115 -9.14 5.38 14.00
C VAL A 115 -9.26 6.71 14.75
N SER A 116 -10.46 7.27 14.82
CA SER A 116 -10.79 8.41 15.71
C SER A 116 -10.00 9.69 15.46
N TRP A 117 -9.74 10.05 14.19
CA TRP A 117 -8.99 11.26 13.89
C TRP A 117 -9.90 12.49 13.91
N ASN A 118 -9.99 13.19 15.03
CA ASN A 118 -10.85 14.38 15.19
C ASN A 118 -10.01 15.65 15.31
N ALA A 119 -10.53 16.80 14.86
CA ALA A 119 -9.85 18.09 14.96
C ALA A 119 -8.37 18.10 14.49
N ASN A 120 -7.99 17.21 13.55
CA ASN A 120 -6.60 17.03 13.15
C ASN A 120 -6.25 17.84 11.92
N ASN A 121 -4.98 18.22 11.82
CA ASN A 121 -4.32 18.66 10.60
C ASN A 121 -3.17 17.68 10.33
N VAL A 122 -3.25 16.97 9.20
CA VAL A 122 -2.28 15.94 8.80
C VAL A 122 -1.64 16.32 7.47
N ASP A 123 -0.32 16.25 7.41
CA ASP A 123 0.47 16.66 6.23
C ASP A 123 1.60 15.65 5.96
N PHE A 124 1.64 15.10 4.75
CA PHE A 124 2.63 14.12 4.28
C PHE A 124 3.78 14.77 3.47
N GLY A 125 3.93 16.09 3.54
CA GLY A 125 4.92 16.86 2.82
C GLY A 125 4.66 16.81 1.31
N ASP A 126 5.59 16.22 0.56
CA ASP A 126 5.46 16.10 -0.90
C ASP A 126 4.68 14.84 -1.33
N THR A 127 4.38 13.92 -0.40
CA THR A 127 3.74 12.64 -0.71
C THR A 127 2.24 12.84 -0.93
N LYS A 128 1.74 12.34 -2.06
CA LYS A 128 0.31 12.39 -2.39
C LYS A 128 -0.45 11.24 -1.73
N ILE A 129 -1.62 11.57 -1.20
CA ILE A 129 -2.50 10.62 -0.53
C ILE A 129 -3.83 10.50 -1.27
N LYS A 130 -4.47 9.34 -1.13
CA LYS A 130 -5.84 9.10 -1.57
C LYS A 130 -6.59 8.36 -0.48
N PHE A 131 -7.82 8.79 -0.18
CA PHE A 131 -8.70 7.97 0.63
C PHE A 131 -9.22 6.80 -0.21
N ASP A 132 -8.87 5.57 0.18
CA ASP A 132 -9.53 4.36 -0.33
C ASP A 132 -10.98 4.32 0.16
N SER A 133 -11.14 4.63 1.44
CA SER A 133 -12.39 4.50 2.15
C SER A 133 -12.51 5.50 3.29
N THR A 134 -13.74 5.87 3.57
CA THR A 134 -14.17 6.50 4.82
C THR A 134 -15.51 5.88 5.22
N GLY A 135 -15.83 5.88 6.50
CA GLY A 135 -17.09 5.28 6.94
C GLY A 135 -17.33 5.35 8.43
N VAL A 136 -18.31 4.56 8.87
CA VAL A 136 -18.62 4.41 10.29
C VAL A 136 -17.55 3.50 10.89
N GLY A 137 -16.90 4.00 11.94
CA GLY A 137 -16.03 3.23 12.81
C GLY A 137 -16.46 3.30 14.26
N LYS A 138 -15.59 2.83 15.15
CA LYS A 138 -15.90 2.63 16.58
C LYS A 138 -16.34 3.89 17.32
N TYR A 139 -15.83 5.06 16.95
CA TYR A 139 -16.03 6.32 17.68
C TYR A 139 -16.84 7.36 16.89
N GLY A 140 -17.08 7.13 15.59
CA GLY A 140 -17.94 7.98 14.79
C GLY A 140 -17.85 7.69 13.30
N SER A 141 -18.17 8.70 12.50
CA SER A 141 -18.25 8.59 11.04
C SER A 141 -17.78 9.88 10.35
N GLY A 142 -16.71 10.48 10.88
CA GLY A 142 -16.17 11.73 10.40
C GLY A 142 -15.66 11.64 8.98
N SER A 143 -15.72 12.77 8.28
CA SER A 143 -15.24 12.91 6.91
C SER A 143 -14.06 13.89 6.87
N PRO A 144 -13.01 13.59 6.10
CA PRO A 144 -11.86 14.46 5.96
C PRO A 144 -12.15 15.58 4.95
N ASN A 145 -11.49 16.71 5.11
CA ASN A 145 -11.30 17.70 4.06
C ASN A 145 -9.88 17.54 3.51
N LEU A 146 -9.75 16.98 2.31
CA LEU A 146 -8.46 16.79 1.65
C LEU A 146 -7.87 18.15 1.22
N TYR A 147 -6.55 18.29 1.32
CA TYR A 147 -5.86 19.44 0.76
C TYR A 147 -5.99 19.50 -0.77
N PRO A 148 -6.10 20.70 -1.37
CA PRO A 148 -6.22 20.84 -2.83
C PRO A 148 -5.07 20.20 -3.62
N ASP A 149 -3.88 20.13 -3.02
CA ASP A 149 -2.70 19.51 -3.60
C ASP A 149 -2.60 18.00 -3.29
N GLY A 150 -3.49 17.46 -2.45
CA GLY A 150 -3.54 16.04 -2.10
C GLY A 150 -2.40 15.55 -1.19
N THR A 151 -1.70 16.44 -0.48
CA THR A 151 -0.58 16.05 0.42
C THR A 151 -1.03 15.79 1.86
N GLY A 152 -2.28 16.05 2.18
CA GLY A 152 -2.75 16.00 3.55
C GLY A 152 -4.25 16.21 3.66
N PHE A 153 -4.74 16.27 4.89
CA PHE A 153 -6.15 16.47 5.18
C PHE A 153 -6.35 17.16 6.52
N THR A 154 -7.55 17.72 6.70
CA THR A 154 -8.03 18.18 8.01
C THR A 154 -9.31 17.47 8.38
N THR A 155 -9.59 17.33 9.68
CA THR A 155 -10.88 16.86 10.18
C THR A 155 -11.57 17.96 11.00
N PRO A 156 -12.88 18.19 10.81
CA PRO A 156 -13.60 19.21 11.57
C PRO A 156 -13.62 18.87 13.06
N ASN A 157 -13.37 19.86 13.92
CA ASN A 157 -13.58 19.70 15.36
C ASN A 157 -15.08 19.65 15.67
N SER A 158 -15.63 18.44 15.73
CA SER A 158 -17.04 18.23 16.03
C SER A 158 -17.29 16.86 16.67
N LYS A 159 -18.45 16.68 17.30
CA LYS A 159 -18.88 15.37 17.83
C LYS A 159 -18.91 14.25 16.76
N TYR A 160 -19.04 14.62 15.48
CA TYR A 160 -19.04 13.69 14.36
C TYR A 160 -17.73 13.75 13.56
N GLY A 161 -16.69 14.42 14.06
CA GLY A 161 -15.40 14.64 13.39
C GLY A 161 -14.46 13.44 13.45
N GLU A 162 -14.83 12.39 14.18
CA GLU A 162 -14.06 11.16 14.37
C GLU A 162 -13.88 10.39 13.05
N LEU A 163 -12.84 10.73 12.30
CA LEU A 163 -12.54 10.09 11.02
C LEU A 163 -12.08 8.65 11.25
N HIS A 164 -12.70 7.75 10.49
CA HIS A 164 -12.29 6.37 10.28
C HIS A 164 -12.19 6.12 8.78
N GLY A 165 -11.17 5.38 8.35
CA GLY A 165 -10.96 5.12 6.93
C GLY A 165 -9.61 4.50 6.63
N VAL A 166 -9.32 4.36 5.35
CA VAL A 166 -8.03 3.92 4.85
C VAL A 166 -7.50 4.91 3.82
N ILE A 167 -6.25 5.30 3.98
CA ILE A 167 -5.48 6.10 3.02
C ILE A 167 -4.55 5.16 2.23
N ILE A 168 -4.35 5.46 0.95
CA ILE A 168 -3.36 4.85 0.06
C ILE A 168 -2.29 5.89 -0.28
N LEU A 169 -1.03 5.47 -0.23
CA LEU A 169 0.09 6.15 -0.88
C LEU A 169 0.41 5.38 -2.16
N GLU A 170 0.00 5.88 -3.33
CA GLU A 170 0.22 5.16 -4.60
C GLU A 170 1.70 5.23 -5.04
N GLY A 171 2.30 4.08 -5.34
CA GLY A 171 3.69 3.97 -5.80
C GLY A 171 4.55 2.99 -5.02
N LEU A 172 5.86 3.22 -5.08
CA LEU A 172 6.88 2.41 -4.40
C LEU A 172 7.50 3.20 -3.26
N PHE A 173 7.58 2.61 -2.07
CA PHE A 173 8.03 3.29 -0.87
C PHE A 173 9.01 2.44 -0.07
N ASP A 174 10.14 3.04 0.32
CA ASP A 174 11.02 2.52 1.37
C ASP A 174 10.65 3.11 2.74
N SER A 175 10.07 4.31 2.75
CA SER A 175 9.57 4.99 3.93
C SER A 175 8.55 6.05 3.55
N PHE A 176 7.77 6.52 4.53
CA PHE A 176 7.01 7.76 4.44
C PHE A 176 6.94 8.43 5.81
N SER A 177 6.59 9.70 5.82
CA SER A 177 6.36 10.45 7.04
C SER A 177 5.14 11.35 6.91
N PHE A 178 4.56 11.71 8.04
CA PHE A 178 3.53 12.73 8.12
C PHE A 178 3.61 13.48 9.44
N THR A 179 3.09 14.70 9.46
CA THR A 179 2.83 15.45 10.68
C THR A 179 1.36 15.34 11.06
N HIS A 180 1.08 15.49 12.35
CA HIS A 180 -0.27 15.52 12.89
C HIS A 180 -0.34 16.49 14.09
N THR A 181 -1.53 16.90 14.47
CA THR A 181 -1.76 17.82 15.60
C THR A 181 -2.15 17.09 16.88
N SER A 182 -2.09 17.80 18.01
CA SER A 182 -2.48 17.24 19.31
C SER A 182 -3.99 17.10 19.46
N GLU A 183 -4.44 15.99 20.04
CA GLU A 183 -5.79 15.79 20.55
C GLU A 183 -5.80 14.78 21.71
N GLY A 184 -6.97 14.36 22.19
CA GLY A 184 -7.09 13.38 23.27
C GLY A 184 -6.37 12.07 22.93
N TRP A 185 -6.76 11.44 21.81
CA TRP A 185 -5.98 10.40 21.14
C TRP A 185 -6.57 10.15 19.73
N HIS A 186 -5.74 9.66 18.81
CA HIS A 186 -6.15 9.03 17.56
C HIS A 186 -5.23 7.87 17.27
N GLY A 187 -5.67 6.90 16.47
CA GLY A 187 -4.90 5.72 16.20
C GLY A 187 -4.69 5.45 14.72
N PHE A 188 -3.61 4.76 14.40
CA PHE A 188 -3.39 4.23 13.08
C PHE A 188 -2.62 2.91 13.09
N THR A 189 -2.69 2.20 11.98
CA THR A 189 -1.75 1.14 11.63
C THR A 189 -1.45 1.22 10.14
N VAL A 190 -0.41 0.52 9.71
CA VAL A 190 0.08 0.55 8.34
C VAL A 190 0.12 -0.84 7.74
N GLY A 191 -0.06 -0.90 6.43
CA GLY A 191 0.06 -2.11 5.64
C GLY A 191 0.56 -1.78 4.23
N ALA A 192 0.68 -2.80 3.39
CA ALA A 192 0.96 -2.60 1.97
C ALA A 192 0.22 -3.64 1.12
N ALA A 193 -0.01 -3.32 -0.16
CA ALA A 193 -0.60 -4.28 -1.11
C ALA A 193 0.39 -5.38 -1.52
N GLY A 194 1.69 -5.15 -1.36
CA GLY A 194 2.71 -6.12 -1.71
C GLY A 194 4.12 -5.61 -1.53
N ILE A 195 5.07 -6.47 -1.89
CA ILE A 195 6.48 -6.13 -2.01
C ILE A 195 6.72 -5.60 -3.43
N ALA A 196 7.61 -4.61 -3.58
CA ALA A 196 8.00 -4.12 -4.90
C ALA A 196 8.48 -5.30 -5.78
N PRO A 197 8.03 -5.40 -7.04
CA PRO A 197 8.51 -6.45 -7.93
C PRO A 197 10.03 -6.34 -8.06
N VAL A 198 10.74 -7.46 -7.86
CA VAL A 198 12.16 -7.51 -8.16
C VAL A 198 12.31 -7.23 -9.65
N SER A 199 13.11 -6.23 -10.02
CA SER A 199 13.46 -6.01 -11.41
C SER A 199 14.14 -7.28 -11.92
N GLU A 200 13.47 -8.03 -12.78
CA GLU A 200 14.06 -9.18 -13.44
C GLU A 200 15.24 -8.65 -14.26
N VAL A 201 16.47 -8.85 -13.78
CA VAL A 201 17.65 -8.56 -14.57
C VAL A 201 17.57 -9.47 -15.79
N PRO A 202 17.46 -8.92 -17.01
CA PRO A 202 17.44 -9.75 -18.21
C PRO A 202 18.68 -10.63 -18.17
N ILE A 203 18.47 -11.95 -18.25
CA ILE A 203 19.58 -12.90 -18.31
C ILE A 203 20.55 -12.37 -19.38
N PRO A 204 21.83 -12.09 -19.03
CA PRO A 204 22.75 -11.49 -19.97
C PRO A 204 22.75 -12.28 -21.27
N ALA A 205 22.78 -11.61 -22.43
CA ALA A 205 22.85 -12.29 -23.73
C ALA A 205 23.98 -13.34 -23.77
N ALA A 206 25.03 -13.15 -22.96
CA ALA A 206 26.09 -14.13 -22.72
C ALA A 206 25.57 -15.52 -22.27
N ALA A 207 24.53 -15.60 -21.43
CA ALA A 207 23.90 -16.86 -21.05
C ALA A 207 23.36 -17.62 -22.27
N PHE A 208 22.75 -16.90 -23.22
CA PHE A 208 22.27 -17.45 -24.49
C PHE A 208 23.41 -17.82 -25.45
N MET A 209 24.62 -17.27 -25.28
CA MET A 209 25.80 -17.64 -26.06
C MET A 209 26.43 -18.96 -25.61
N PHE A 210 26.16 -19.45 -24.38
CA PHE A 210 26.69 -20.73 -23.93
C PHE A 210 26.06 -21.92 -24.66
N ALA A 211 24.76 -21.87 -24.97
CA ALA A 211 24.08 -22.96 -25.67
C ALA A 211 24.68 -23.26 -27.08
N PRO A 212 24.84 -22.29 -28.00
CA PRO A 212 25.48 -22.54 -29.30
C PRO A 212 26.99 -22.79 -29.16
N ALA A 213 27.69 -22.17 -28.19
CA ALA A 213 29.10 -22.44 -27.96
C ALA A 213 29.36 -23.89 -27.52
N LEU A 214 28.57 -24.41 -26.57
CA LEU A 214 28.61 -25.80 -26.13
C LEU A 214 28.31 -26.78 -27.29
N LEU A 215 27.30 -26.48 -28.11
CA LEU A 215 26.99 -27.26 -29.30
C LEU A 215 28.14 -27.21 -30.33
N GLY A 216 28.78 -26.05 -30.50
CA GLY A 216 29.96 -25.88 -31.35
C GLY A 216 31.15 -26.75 -30.90
N PHE A 217 31.42 -26.81 -29.60
CA PHE A 217 32.48 -27.66 -29.03
C PHE A 217 32.18 -29.17 -29.19
N MET A 218 30.91 -29.58 -29.11
CA MET A 218 30.52 -30.98 -29.36
C MET A 218 30.69 -31.37 -30.85
N GLY A 219 30.49 -30.43 -31.78
CA GLY A 219 30.73 -30.63 -33.21
C GLY A 219 32.20 -30.83 -33.59
N LEU A 220 33.13 -30.22 -32.85
CA LEU A 220 34.57 -30.30 -33.11
C LEU A 220 35.20 -31.66 -32.72
N ARG A 221 34.53 -32.47 -31.90
CA ARG A 221 35.04 -33.80 -31.49
C ARG A 221 35.09 -34.85 -32.61
N ARG A 222 34.44 -34.63 -33.75
CA ARG A 222 34.36 -35.64 -34.84
C ARG A 222 35.54 -35.64 -35.82
N LYS A 223 36.56 -34.79 -35.66
CA LYS A 223 37.71 -34.71 -36.59
C LYS A 223 39.08 -35.08 -36.00
N ALA A 224 39.14 -35.72 -34.83
CA ALA A 224 40.38 -36.36 -34.40
C ALA A 224 40.56 -37.70 -35.16
N LYS A 225 41.25 -37.65 -36.31
CA LYS A 225 41.67 -38.86 -37.03
C LYS A 225 42.74 -39.57 -36.19
N PRO A 226 42.68 -40.88 -35.95
CA PRO A 226 43.76 -41.59 -35.27
C PRO A 226 45.02 -41.50 -36.12
N ALA A 227 46.14 -41.12 -35.51
CA ALA A 227 47.44 -41.20 -36.15
C ALA A 227 47.82 -42.68 -36.28
N VAL A 228 48.01 -43.14 -37.52
CA VAL A 228 48.73 -44.36 -37.89
C VAL A 228 49.77 -43.95 -38.92
#